data_AF-A0A1A6A8F2-F1
#
_entry.id   AF-A0A1A6A8F2-F1
#
_cell.length_a   1.000
_cell.length_b   1.000
_cell.length_c   1.000
_cell.angle_alpha   90.00
_cell.angle_beta   90.00
_cell.angle_gamma   90.00
#
_symmetry.space_group_name_H-M   'P 1'
#
loop_
_entity.id
_entity.type
_entity.pdbx_description
1 polymer ?
#
loop_
_entity_poly.entity_id
_entity_poly.type
_entity_poly.pdbx_seq_one_letter_code
_entity_poly.pdbx_strand_id
1 'polypeptide(L)'
;MRPTSIIAGASRLPLTPKRGNKDFYKGTGQSRVPGGGHRTGPPGVHVVKGKAKYRVLDDKVRVFVGPGAKVLEETELRPYVGTQEMLDPSKGTTKFFNPYSKASSSRPRFPSFSPMPLPRSPSTEGDGGSDVAANAKLSRKNFTQFSKRYQNLTWEEKQALIMEHRRQWFDAVSSAYGGGGAGGVHASVAAEEERTRELENRSVQSSENPQPAV
;
A
#
# COMPACT_ATOMS: atom_id res chain seq x y z
N MET A 1 -14.67 -29.32 2.28
CA MET A 1 -14.51 -29.49 0.82
C MET A 1 -14.99 -28.22 0.14
N ARG A 2 -14.15 -27.46 -0.58
CA ARG A 2 -14.65 -26.29 -1.31
C ARG A 2 -15.51 -26.80 -2.47
N PRO A 3 -16.76 -26.35 -2.64
CA PRO A 3 -17.62 -26.83 -3.71
C PRO A 3 -16.92 -26.60 -5.05
N THR A 4 -16.82 -27.65 -5.86
CA THR A 4 -16.22 -27.60 -7.20
C THR A 4 -17.05 -26.66 -8.07
N SER A 5 -16.38 -25.86 -8.91
CA SER A 5 -16.96 -24.79 -9.74
C SER A 5 -18.11 -25.20 -10.66
N ILE A 6 -18.35 -26.51 -10.82
CA ILE A 6 -19.43 -27.08 -11.61
C ILE A 6 -20.79 -26.95 -10.90
N ILE A 7 -20.82 -27.01 -9.56
CA ILE A 7 -22.07 -26.96 -8.77
C ILE A 7 -22.55 -25.50 -8.58
N ALA A 8 -21.65 -24.53 -8.63
CA ALA A 8 -21.95 -23.13 -8.35
C ALA A 8 -22.63 -22.37 -9.53
N GLY A 9 -22.83 -23.03 -10.68
CA GLY A 9 -23.41 -22.40 -11.87
C GLY A 9 -22.54 -21.29 -12.46
N ALA A 10 -23.12 -20.49 -13.36
CA ALA A 10 -22.42 -19.37 -13.98
C ALA A 10 -22.22 -18.21 -12.99
N SER A 11 -21.05 -17.57 -13.04
CA SER A 11 -20.74 -16.42 -12.18
C SER A 11 -21.66 -15.23 -12.48
N ARG A 12 -22.17 -14.58 -11.42
CA ARG A 12 -22.95 -13.32 -11.51
C ARG A 12 -22.09 -12.07 -11.70
N LEU A 13 -20.77 -12.23 -11.89
CA LEU A 13 -19.88 -11.10 -12.14
C LEU A 13 -20.16 -10.48 -13.52
N PRO A 14 -19.90 -9.17 -13.70
CA PRO A 14 -20.05 -8.52 -15.00
C PRO A 14 -19.28 -9.24 -16.11
N LEU A 15 -19.95 -9.49 -17.23
CA LEU A 15 -19.33 -10.19 -18.35
C LEU A 15 -18.19 -9.35 -18.96
N THR A 16 -17.03 -9.96 -19.11
CA THR A 16 -15.86 -9.37 -19.77
C THR A 16 -15.76 -9.94 -21.19
N PRO A 17 -15.12 -9.24 -22.14
CA PRO A 17 -14.96 -9.75 -23.52
C PRO A 17 -14.20 -11.09 -23.59
N LYS A 18 -13.49 -11.48 -22.53
CA LYS A 18 -12.80 -12.78 -22.42
C LYS A 18 -13.68 -13.93 -21.93
N ARG A 19 -14.84 -13.62 -21.36
CA ARG A 19 -15.81 -14.59 -20.82
C ARG A 19 -17.01 -14.81 -21.74
N GLY A 20 -17.18 -13.98 -22.77
CA GLY A 20 -18.26 -14.10 -23.76
C GLY A 20 -17.88 -15.00 -24.95
N ASN A 21 -18.87 -15.34 -25.78
CA ASN A 21 -18.67 -16.10 -27.02
C ASN A 21 -18.17 -15.19 -28.16
N LYS A 22 -17.92 -15.78 -29.35
CA LYS A 22 -17.41 -15.11 -30.57
C LYS A 22 -18.15 -13.82 -30.92
N ASP A 23 -19.47 -13.78 -30.74
CA ASP A 23 -20.30 -12.62 -31.12
C ASP A 23 -20.42 -11.58 -30.00
N PHE A 24 -19.90 -11.88 -28.80
CA PHE A 24 -19.91 -10.95 -27.69
C PHE A 24 -18.77 -9.94 -27.82
N TYR A 25 -19.07 -8.79 -28.44
CA TYR A 25 -18.16 -7.65 -28.44
C TYR A 25 -18.47 -6.69 -27.29
N LYS A 26 -17.45 -6.38 -26.49
CA LYS A 26 -17.50 -5.33 -25.48
C LYS A 26 -16.23 -4.48 -25.57
N GLY A 27 -16.42 -3.19 -25.83
CA GLY A 27 -15.31 -2.23 -25.90
C GLY A 27 -14.58 -2.06 -24.56
N THR A 28 -13.33 -1.64 -24.62
CA THR A 28 -12.44 -1.43 -23.46
C THR A 28 -12.53 -0.01 -22.88
N GLY A 29 -13.49 0.80 -23.31
CA GLY A 29 -13.64 2.18 -22.84
C GLY A 29 -12.62 3.16 -23.44
N GLN A 30 -11.90 2.79 -24.49
CA GLN A 30 -10.90 3.62 -25.18
C GLN A 30 -11.45 4.94 -25.73
N SER A 31 -12.76 5.02 -25.97
CA SER A 31 -13.46 6.24 -26.40
C SER A 31 -13.74 7.23 -25.27
N ARG A 32 -13.26 6.97 -24.05
CA ARG A 32 -13.36 7.90 -22.90
C ARG A 32 -12.12 8.77 -22.83
N VAL A 33 -12.31 10.05 -22.50
CA VAL A 33 -11.21 10.97 -22.23
C VAL A 33 -10.59 10.64 -20.87
N PRO A 34 -9.24 10.73 -20.71
CA PRO A 34 -8.61 10.65 -19.40
C PRO A 34 -9.21 11.70 -18.46
N GLY A 35 -9.62 11.30 -17.26
CA GLY A 35 -9.93 12.25 -16.18
C GLY A 35 -11.40 12.60 -15.91
N GLY A 36 -12.41 12.21 -16.70
CA GLY A 36 -13.78 12.57 -16.27
C GLY A 36 -14.92 12.43 -17.25
N GLY A 37 -15.23 11.22 -17.68
CA GLY A 37 -16.59 10.88 -18.11
C GLY A 37 -17.02 11.28 -19.52
N HIS A 38 -16.43 12.31 -20.13
CA HIS A 38 -16.78 12.69 -21.50
C HIS A 38 -16.31 11.61 -22.50
N ARG A 39 -17.22 11.22 -23.41
CA ARG A 39 -16.94 10.24 -24.46
C ARG A 39 -16.69 10.98 -25.76
N THR A 40 -15.45 10.94 -26.25
CA THR A 40 -15.09 11.48 -27.57
C THR A 40 -15.59 10.59 -28.72
N GLY A 41 -16.02 9.36 -28.39
CA GLY A 41 -16.48 8.40 -29.39
C GLY A 41 -15.31 7.68 -30.09
N PRO A 42 -15.62 6.83 -31.10
CA PRO A 42 -14.60 6.12 -31.86
C PRO A 42 -13.85 7.09 -32.81
N PRO A 43 -12.55 6.84 -33.08
CA PRO A 43 -11.73 7.69 -33.96
C PRO A 43 -12.05 7.52 -35.46
N GLY A 44 -13.10 6.77 -35.80
CA GLY A 44 -13.38 6.37 -37.17
C GLY A 44 -14.72 5.67 -37.31
N VAL A 45 -15.02 5.24 -38.54
CA VAL A 45 -16.31 4.66 -38.92
C VAL A 45 -16.10 3.34 -39.67
N HIS A 46 -16.97 2.37 -39.40
CA HIS A 46 -17.01 1.13 -40.17
C HIS A 46 -17.59 1.40 -41.56
N VAL A 47 -16.87 0.97 -42.60
CA VAL A 47 -17.27 1.15 -43.98
C VAL A 47 -17.87 -0.16 -44.50
N VAL A 48 -19.14 -0.11 -44.88
CA VAL A 48 -19.88 -1.30 -45.35
C VAL A 48 -19.41 -1.74 -46.74
N LYS A 49 -19.14 -0.78 -47.63
CA LYS A 49 -18.72 -1.02 -49.03
C LYS A 49 -17.32 -0.47 -49.26
N GLY A 50 -16.38 -1.35 -49.63
CA GLY A 50 -14.99 -0.98 -49.92
C GLY A 50 -14.00 -2.07 -49.53
N LYS A 51 -12.73 -1.87 -49.92
CA LYS A 51 -11.61 -2.77 -49.55
C LYS A 51 -11.25 -2.65 -48.08
N ALA A 52 -11.24 -1.42 -47.53
CA ALA A 52 -11.05 -1.19 -46.10
C ALA A 52 -12.38 -1.25 -45.33
N LYS A 53 -12.43 -2.01 -44.24
CA LYS A 53 -13.63 -2.21 -43.40
C LYS A 53 -13.81 -1.15 -42.31
N TYR A 54 -12.75 -0.40 -42.00
CA TYR A 54 -12.76 0.68 -41.03
C TYR A 54 -11.92 1.84 -41.56
N ARG A 55 -12.46 3.06 -41.48
CA ARG A 55 -11.77 4.29 -41.89
C ARG A 55 -11.56 5.16 -40.66
N VAL A 56 -10.30 5.49 -40.38
CA VAL A 56 -9.93 6.46 -39.35
C VAL A 56 -10.22 7.87 -39.90
N LEU A 57 -10.80 8.71 -39.05
CA LEU A 57 -11.07 10.12 -39.34
C LEU A 57 -10.12 10.95 -38.50
N ASP A 58 -9.17 11.63 -39.15
CA ASP A 58 -8.11 12.38 -38.46
C ASP A 58 -8.70 13.44 -37.51
N ASP A 59 -9.83 14.05 -37.87
CA ASP A 59 -10.57 15.01 -37.04
C ASP A 59 -11.06 14.45 -35.70
N LYS A 60 -11.25 13.12 -35.60
CA LYS A 60 -11.71 12.44 -34.39
C LYS A 60 -10.57 11.75 -33.63
N VAL A 61 -9.36 11.75 -34.19
CA VAL A 61 -8.18 11.21 -33.52
C VAL A 61 -7.76 12.19 -32.42
N ARG A 62 -7.48 11.65 -31.23
CA ARG A 62 -6.98 12.45 -30.12
C ARG A 62 -5.54 12.86 -30.41
N VAL A 63 -5.26 14.15 -30.31
CA VAL A 63 -3.92 14.74 -30.45
C VAL A 63 -3.50 15.29 -29.09
N PHE A 64 -2.33 14.86 -28.63
CA PHE A 64 -1.70 15.40 -27.43
C PHE A 64 -0.63 16.40 -27.85
N VAL A 65 -0.89 17.69 -27.61
CA VAL A 65 0.05 18.75 -27.93
C VAL A 65 0.97 18.95 -26.72
N GLY A 66 2.24 18.63 -26.90
CA GLY A 66 3.28 18.86 -25.92
C GLY A 66 4.21 20.00 -26.34
N PRO A 67 4.89 20.66 -25.39
CA PRO A 67 6.01 21.53 -25.72
C PRO A 67 7.11 20.71 -26.43
N GLY A 68 7.82 21.32 -27.38
CA GLY A 68 8.91 20.67 -28.09
C GLY A 68 10.08 20.30 -27.16
N ALA A 69 10.92 19.36 -27.60
CA ALA A 69 12.06 18.87 -26.79
C ALA A 69 12.97 20.01 -26.30
N LYS A 70 13.24 21.01 -27.16
CA LYS A 70 14.05 22.19 -26.80
C LYS A 70 13.51 22.92 -25.58
N VAL A 71 12.19 23.16 -25.56
CA VAL A 71 11.52 23.86 -24.45
C VAL A 71 11.63 23.03 -23.16
N LEU A 72 11.44 21.71 -23.25
CA LEU A 72 11.55 20.82 -22.09
C LEU A 72 12.98 20.76 -21.51
N GLU A 73 14.00 20.87 -22.36
CA GLU A 73 15.41 20.87 -21.94
C GLU A 73 15.83 22.21 -21.32
N GLU A 74 15.30 23.32 -21.84
CA GLU A 74 15.56 24.68 -21.34
C GLU A 74 14.80 25.00 -20.05
N THR A 75 13.68 24.31 -19.78
CA THR A 75 12.90 24.58 -18.56
C THR A 75 13.64 24.20 -17.28
N GLU A 76 13.69 25.14 -16.33
CA GLU A 76 14.21 24.90 -14.98
C GLU A 76 13.28 24.04 -14.12
N LEU A 77 12.00 23.95 -14.51
CA LEU A 77 10.97 23.22 -13.80
C LEU A 77 11.26 21.72 -13.76
N ARG A 78 11.14 21.14 -12.56
CA ARG A 78 11.27 19.70 -12.32
C ARG A 78 9.95 19.13 -11.82
N PRO A 79 9.68 17.83 -12.04
CA PRO A 79 8.41 17.21 -11.59
C PRO A 79 8.24 17.19 -10.07
N TYR A 80 9.31 17.45 -9.31
CA TYR A 80 9.31 17.45 -7.85
C TYR A 80 9.80 18.80 -7.32
N VAL A 81 9.23 19.21 -6.18
CA VAL A 81 9.60 20.42 -5.45
C VAL A 81 10.62 20.09 -4.37
N GLY A 82 11.57 20.99 -4.13
CA GLY A 82 12.55 20.82 -3.06
C GLY A 82 11.84 20.98 -1.71
N THR A 83 12.02 20.02 -0.80
CA THR A 83 11.36 20.09 0.52
C THR A 83 12.02 21.12 1.45
N GLN A 84 13.29 21.45 1.20
CA GLN A 84 14.05 22.45 1.94
C GLN A 84 14.89 23.27 0.95
N GLU A 85 14.76 24.59 1.01
CA GLU A 85 15.71 25.51 0.39
C GLU A 85 16.90 25.68 1.32
N MET A 86 17.97 24.92 1.08
CA MET A 86 19.24 25.20 1.72
C MET A 86 19.91 26.33 0.94
N LEU A 87 19.88 27.52 1.51
CA LEU A 87 20.68 28.66 1.08
C LEU A 87 22.14 28.34 1.39
N ASP A 88 22.96 28.05 0.37
CA ASP A 88 24.41 27.97 0.54
C ASP A 88 24.96 29.41 0.60
N PRO A 89 25.39 29.93 1.78
CA PRO A 89 25.78 31.33 1.94
C PRO A 89 27.04 31.69 1.12
N SER A 90 27.79 30.69 0.67
CA SER A 90 29.02 30.86 -0.11
C SER A 90 28.79 30.97 -1.62
N LYS A 91 27.65 30.51 -2.15
CA LYS A 91 27.39 30.43 -3.59
C LYS A 91 26.11 31.13 -4.05
N GLY A 92 25.23 31.52 -3.13
CA GLY A 92 24.00 32.26 -3.46
C GLY A 92 22.95 31.46 -4.25
N THR A 93 23.25 30.22 -4.63
CA THR A 93 22.34 29.31 -5.34
C THR A 93 21.65 28.36 -4.36
N THR A 94 20.33 28.30 -4.43
CA THR A 94 19.51 27.31 -3.71
C THR A 94 19.79 25.91 -4.28
N LYS A 95 20.44 25.04 -3.49
CA LYS A 95 20.68 23.66 -3.92
C LYS A 95 19.42 22.86 -3.67
N PHE A 96 18.81 22.31 -4.72
CA PHE A 96 17.66 21.42 -4.60
C PHE A 96 18.03 20.22 -3.72
N PHE A 97 17.48 20.18 -2.51
CA PHE A 97 17.64 19.04 -1.62
C PHE A 97 16.75 17.90 -2.15
N ASN A 98 17.37 16.93 -2.84
CA ASN A 98 16.70 15.69 -3.23
C ASN A 98 16.93 14.63 -2.14
N PRO A 99 15.96 14.38 -1.22
CA PRO A 99 16.09 13.35 -0.20
C PRO A 99 16.22 11.94 -0.80
N TYR A 100 15.87 11.74 -2.07
CA TYR A 100 15.96 10.47 -2.77
C TYR A 100 17.23 10.30 -3.61
N SER A 101 18.08 11.33 -3.72
CA SER A 101 19.33 11.19 -4.45
C SER A 101 20.26 10.19 -3.74
N LYS A 102 20.96 9.35 -4.51
CA LYS A 102 21.89 8.36 -3.97
C LYS A 102 23.06 8.98 -3.19
N ALA A 103 23.36 10.25 -3.47
CA ALA A 103 24.45 11.00 -2.87
C ALA A 103 24.07 11.76 -1.57
N SER A 104 22.78 11.79 -1.20
CA SER A 104 22.34 12.49 0.01
C SER A 104 22.64 11.66 1.27
N SER A 105 23.42 12.22 2.19
CA SER A 105 23.70 11.63 3.52
C SER A 105 22.48 11.62 4.44
N SER A 106 21.54 12.56 4.24
CA SER A 106 20.28 12.68 4.98
C SER A 106 19.10 12.03 4.26
N ARG A 107 19.36 11.13 3.31
CA ARG A 107 18.31 10.33 2.67
C ARG A 107 17.53 9.58 3.75
N PRO A 108 16.22 9.85 3.94
CA PRO A 108 15.41 9.02 4.80
C PRO A 108 15.46 7.62 4.22
N ARG A 109 16.02 6.68 4.99
CA ARG A 109 15.93 5.27 4.66
C ARG A 109 14.45 4.93 4.82
N PHE A 110 13.70 5.02 3.72
CA PHE A 110 12.35 4.50 3.69
C PHE A 110 12.43 3.09 4.28
N PRO A 111 11.57 2.75 5.26
CA PRO A 111 11.50 1.38 5.71
C PRO A 111 11.27 0.56 4.44
N SER A 112 12.22 -0.31 4.14
CA SER A 112 12.06 -1.25 3.04
C SER A 112 10.69 -1.87 3.26
N PHE A 113 9.79 -1.77 2.29
CA PHE A 113 8.48 -2.40 2.34
C PHE A 113 8.58 -3.94 2.43
N SER A 114 9.78 -4.50 2.64
CA SER A 114 9.98 -5.82 3.20
C SER A 114 9.67 -5.80 4.70
N PRO A 115 8.68 -6.58 5.18
CA PRO A 115 8.18 -6.57 6.55
C PRO A 115 9.16 -7.08 7.63
N MET A 116 10.46 -7.20 7.31
CA MET A 116 11.48 -7.56 8.28
C MET A 116 12.24 -6.30 8.71
N PRO A 117 12.10 -5.85 9.97
CA PRO A 117 13.11 -4.98 10.55
C PRO A 117 14.46 -5.70 10.42
N LEU A 118 15.40 -5.09 9.72
CA LEU A 118 16.77 -5.60 9.69
C LEU A 118 17.30 -5.62 11.13
N PRO A 119 17.97 -6.70 11.55
CA PRO A 119 18.56 -6.76 12.89
C PRO A 119 19.49 -5.56 13.08
N ARG A 120 19.38 -4.89 14.25
CA ARG A 120 20.32 -3.84 14.67
C ARG A 120 21.74 -4.39 14.51
N SER A 121 22.54 -3.78 13.63
CA SER A 121 23.98 -4.03 13.62
C SER A 121 24.51 -3.62 15.00
N PRO A 122 25.24 -4.48 15.72
CA PRO A 122 25.80 -4.09 17.01
C PRO A 122 26.74 -2.92 16.79
N SER A 123 26.35 -1.75 17.27
CA SER A 123 27.28 -0.67 17.51
C SER A 123 28.29 -1.20 18.53
N THR A 124 29.53 -1.30 18.09
CA THR A 124 30.69 -1.53 18.94
C THR A 124 30.72 -0.45 20.02
N GLU A 125 30.25 -0.76 21.22
CA GLU A 125 30.67 -0.16 22.49
C GLU A 125 29.81 -0.75 23.63
N GLY A 126 30.48 -1.30 24.65
CA GLY A 126 29.97 -1.30 26.02
C GLY A 126 29.23 -2.55 26.50
N ASP A 127 30.01 -3.42 27.12
CA ASP A 127 29.73 -4.04 28.43
C ASP A 127 28.89 -5.34 28.49
N GLY A 128 29.35 -6.21 29.38
CA GLY A 128 29.04 -7.63 29.42
C GLY A 128 27.71 -7.93 30.09
N GLY A 129 26.81 -8.54 29.33
CA GLY A 129 25.55 -9.08 29.82
C GLY A 129 25.08 -10.20 28.89
N SER A 130 25.06 -11.41 29.43
CA SER A 130 24.70 -12.65 28.75
C SER A 130 23.29 -12.58 28.14
N ASP A 131 23.17 -12.57 26.82
CA ASP A 131 22.00 -13.08 26.07
C ASP A 131 22.39 -13.42 24.62
N VAL A 132 22.93 -14.63 24.47
CA VAL A 132 23.37 -15.22 23.22
C VAL A 132 22.15 -15.74 22.44
N ALA A 133 21.46 -14.90 21.66
CA ALA A 133 20.48 -15.41 20.70
C ALA A 133 20.10 -14.51 19.50
N ALA A 134 20.66 -13.31 19.32
CA ALA A 134 20.10 -12.37 18.32
C ALA A 134 20.58 -12.57 16.86
N ASN A 135 21.47 -13.52 16.56
CA ASN A 135 22.02 -13.68 15.20
C ASN A 135 22.31 -15.14 14.77
N ALA A 136 21.62 -16.13 15.35
CA ALA A 136 21.71 -17.49 14.82
C ALA A 136 20.93 -17.58 13.49
N LYS A 137 21.65 -17.74 12.37
CA LYS A 137 21.05 -18.05 11.07
C LYS A 137 20.10 -19.23 11.24
N LEU A 138 18.79 -18.99 11.09
CA LEU A 138 17.77 -20.03 11.23
C LEU A 138 18.09 -21.17 10.26
N SER A 139 18.41 -22.35 10.80
CA SER A 139 18.69 -23.54 10.01
C SER A 139 17.40 -24.12 9.42
N ARG A 140 17.51 -24.80 8.28
CA ARG A 140 16.38 -25.54 7.67
C ARG A 140 15.71 -26.51 8.65
N LYS A 141 16.48 -27.09 9.57
CA LYS A 141 15.96 -27.98 10.63
C LYS A 141 14.99 -27.23 11.57
N ASN A 142 15.31 -26.00 11.94
CA ASN A 142 14.46 -25.17 12.81
C ASN A 142 13.13 -24.86 12.13
N PHE A 143 13.16 -24.56 10.82
CA PHE A 143 11.94 -24.33 10.05
C PHE A 143 11.06 -25.58 9.98
N THR A 144 11.65 -26.76 9.75
CA THR A 144 10.89 -28.01 9.72
C THR A 144 10.27 -28.36 11.08
N GLN A 145 10.98 -28.11 12.18
CA GLN A 145 10.46 -28.33 13.52
C GLN A 145 9.33 -27.36 13.87
N PHE A 146 9.50 -26.07 13.55
CA PHE A 146 8.46 -25.07 13.71
C PHE A 146 7.21 -25.43 12.89
N SER A 147 7.37 -25.78 11.61
CA SER A 147 6.25 -26.15 10.75
C SER A 147 5.45 -27.33 11.30
N LYS A 148 6.14 -28.37 11.80
CA LYS A 148 5.48 -29.53 12.44
C LYS A 148 4.71 -29.13 13.69
N ARG A 149 5.30 -28.31 14.57
CA ARG A 149 4.61 -27.79 15.77
C ARG A 149 3.39 -26.96 15.36
N TYR A 150 3.58 -26.01 14.46
CA TYR A 150 2.51 -25.12 13.97
C TYR A 150 1.34 -25.89 13.37
N GLN A 151 1.58 -26.96 12.60
CA GLN A 151 0.49 -27.76 12.03
C GLN A 151 -0.37 -28.45 13.11
N ASN A 152 0.25 -28.88 14.20
CA ASN A 152 -0.42 -29.58 15.31
C ASN A 152 -1.24 -28.66 16.23
N LEU A 153 -1.09 -27.34 16.14
CA LEU A 153 -1.90 -26.39 16.91
C LEU A 153 -3.36 -26.36 16.42
N THR A 154 -4.28 -26.11 17.35
CA THR A 154 -5.68 -25.81 17.02
C THR A 154 -5.79 -24.45 16.31
N TRP A 155 -6.94 -24.18 15.69
CA TRP A 155 -7.15 -22.91 14.99
C TRP A 155 -7.04 -21.69 15.92
N GLU A 156 -7.59 -21.80 17.14
CA GLU A 156 -7.56 -20.74 18.14
C GLU A 156 -6.12 -20.47 18.61
N GLU A 157 -5.34 -21.52 18.88
CA GLU A 157 -3.92 -21.40 19.25
C GLU A 157 -3.09 -20.79 18.12
N LYS A 158 -3.36 -21.16 16.86
CA LYS A 158 -2.70 -20.55 15.69
C LYS A 158 -2.96 -19.05 15.62
N GLN A 159 -4.21 -18.64 15.83
CA GLN A 159 -4.59 -17.23 15.85
C GLN A 159 -3.92 -16.49 17.01
N ALA A 160 -3.92 -17.06 18.21
CA ALA A 160 -3.28 -16.48 19.39
C ALA A 160 -1.77 -16.26 19.15
N LEU A 161 -1.07 -17.26 18.59
CA LEU A 161 0.36 -17.18 18.27
C LEU A 161 0.65 -16.12 17.19
N ILE A 162 -0.21 -15.99 16.17
CA ILE A 162 -0.08 -14.92 15.16
C ILE A 162 -0.26 -13.54 15.82
N MET A 163 -1.25 -13.38 16.69
CA MET A 163 -1.51 -12.11 17.36
C MET A 163 -0.41 -11.75 18.35
N GLU A 164 0.16 -12.72 19.06
CA GLU A 164 1.32 -12.54 19.93
C GLU A 164 2.53 -12.04 19.13
N HIS A 165 2.89 -12.71 18.04
CA HIS A 165 3.98 -12.27 17.18
C HIS A 165 3.75 -10.88 16.56
N ARG A 166 2.51 -10.53 16.22
CA ARG A 166 2.16 -9.19 15.74
C ARG A 166 2.36 -8.13 16.81
N ARG A 167 1.96 -8.40 18.06
CA ARG A 167 2.19 -7.49 19.20
C ARG A 167 3.68 -7.28 19.42
N GLN A 168 4.44 -8.36 19.56
CA GLN A 168 5.90 -8.29 19.71
C GLN A 168 6.57 -7.52 18.56
N TRP A 169 6.13 -7.73 17.32
CA TRP A 169 6.64 -6.99 16.16
C TRP A 169 6.29 -5.50 16.23
N PHE A 170 5.05 -5.17 16.57
CA PHE A 170 4.61 -3.78 16.69
C PHE A 170 5.35 -3.05 17.81
N ASP A 171 5.54 -3.71 18.96
CA ASP A 171 6.30 -3.17 20.09
C ASP A 171 7.76 -2.90 19.69
N ALA A 172 8.39 -3.83 18.96
CA ALA A 172 9.76 -3.66 18.47
C ALA A 172 9.86 -2.52 17.44
N VAL A 173 8.89 -2.38 16.53
CA VAL A 173 8.85 -1.30 15.53
C VAL A 173 8.59 0.04 16.21
N SER A 174 7.65 0.09 17.16
CA SER A 174 7.34 1.27 17.97
C SER A 174 8.56 1.70 18.79
N SER A 175 9.27 0.77 19.42
CA SER A 175 10.53 1.03 20.12
C SER A 175 11.63 1.56 19.19
N ALA A 176 11.76 1.00 17.99
CA ALA A 176 12.83 1.37 17.06
C ALA A 176 12.59 2.69 16.30
N TYR A 177 11.34 3.03 15.99
CA TYR A 177 10.99 4.15 15.10
C TYR A 177 9.97 5.13 15.68
N GLY A 178 9.31 4.80 16.79
CA GLY A 178 8.35 5.67 17.49
C GLY A 178 9.06 6.77 18.29
N GLY A 179 9.84 7.60 17.60
CA GLY A 179 10.52 8.76 18.17
C GLY A 179 9.55 9.68 18.89
N GLY A 180 9.45 9.51 20.22
CA GLY A 180 8.60 10.30 21.09
C GLY A 180 8.28 9.58 22.41
N GLY A 181 9.23 9.63 23.36
CA GLY A 181 9.04 9.41 24.80
C GLY A 181 8.19 8.19 25.21
N ALA A 182 8.85 7.13 25.67
CA ALA A 182 8.27 5.87 26.17
C ALA A 182 7.17 5.97 27.26
N GLY A 183 6.79 7.18 27.72
CA GLY A 183 5.67 7.39 28.65
C GLY A 183 4.39 7.98 28.04
N GLY A 184 4.44 8.62 26.86
CA GLY A 184 3.29 9.36 26.33
C GLY A 184 2.30 8.51 25.55
N VAL A 185 2.80 7.61 24.70
CA VAL A 185 1.98 6.83 23.76
C VAL A 185 1.24 5.68 24.45
N HIS A 186 1.84 5.04 25.45
CA HIS A 186 1.14 4.02 26.24
C HIS A 186 0.01 4.60 27.09
N ALA A 187 0.21 5.81 27.66
CA ALA A 187 -0.83 6.50 28.40
C ALA A 187 -1.98 6.96 27.49
N SER A 188 -1.68 7.42 26.26
CA SER A 188 -2.72 7.80 25.31
C SER A 188 -3.52 6.60 24.81
N VAL A 189 -2.88 5.45 24.54
CA VAL A 189 -3.56 4.23 24.11
C VAL A 189 -4.41 3.65 25.24
N ALA A 190 -3.90 3.62 26.47
CA ALA A 190 -4.69 3.16 27.63
C ALA A 190 -5.91 4.05 27.90
N ALA A 191 -5.75 5.38 27.79
CA ALA A 191 -6.86 6.33 27.94
C ALA A 191 -7.91 6.21 26.80
N GLU A 192 -7.47 5.85 25.60
CA GLU A 192 -8.37 5.61 24.46
C GLU A 192 -9.14 4.29 24.63
N GLU A 193 -8.48 3.23 25.11
CA GLU A 193 -9.10 1.95 25.45
C GLU A 193 -10.16 2.09 26.56
N GLU A 194 -9.88 2.88 27.61
CA GLU A 194 -10.85 3.16 28.68
C GLU A 194 -12.09 3.90 28.15
N ARG A 195 -11.91 4.92 27.30
CA ARG A 195 -13.02 5.61 26.64
C ARG A 195 -13.89 4.68 25.81
N THR A 196 -13.27 3.75 25.07
CA THR A 196 -14.04 2.78 24.28
C THR A 196 -14.85 1.83 25.16
N ARG A 197 -14.30 1.34 26.28
CA ARG A 197 -15.04 0.51 27.24
C ARG A 197 -16.20 1.24 27.91
N GLU A 198 -16.04 2.52 28.23
CA GLU A 198 -17.13 3.33 28.79
C GLU A 198 -18.28 3.49 27.80
N LEU A 199 -17.98 3.72 26.52
CA LEU A 199 -18.99 3.82 25.46
C LEU A 199 -19.72 2.49 25.24
N GLU A 200 -19.00 1.37 25.27
CA GLU A 200 -19.58 0.03 25.19
C GLU A 200 -20.50 -0.24 26.39
N ASN A 201 -20.06 0.02 27.61
CA ASN A 201 -20.88 -0.15 28.81
C ASN A 201 -22.12 0.74 28.81
N ARG A 202 -22.01 1.98 28.31
CA ARG A 202 -23.15 2.89 28.16
C ARG A 202 -24.15 2.39 27.12
N SER A 203 -23.66 1.79 26.03
CA SER A 203 -24.52 1.19 25.01
C SER A 203 -25.30 -0.01 25.57
N VAL A 204 -24.65 -0.85 26.38
CA VAL A 204 -25.29 -1.99 27.04
C VAL A 204 -26.35 -1.51 28.05
N GLN A 205 -26.04 -0.53 28.90
CA GLN A 205 -27.00 0.06 29.84
C GLN A 205 -28.21 0.71 29.14
N SER A 206 -27.99 1.35 27.98
CA SER A 206 -29.09 1.93 27.20
C SER A 206 -30.01 0.89 26.56
N SER A 207 -29.50 -0.34 26.34
CA SER A 207 -30.30 -1.46 25.84
C SER A 207 -31.11 -2.16 26.93
N GLU A 208 -30.68 -2.09 28.20
CA GLU A 208 -31.36 -2.73 29.33
C GLU A 208 -32.52 -1.92 29.90
N ASN A 209 -32.53 -0.59 29.72
CA ASN A 209 -33.64 0.29 30.12
C ASN A 209 -34.19 1.05 28.91
N PRO A 210 -35.03 0.42 28.06
CA PRO A 210 -35.75 1.14 27.01
C PRO A 210 -36.70 2.13 27.67
N GLN A 211 -36.52 3.43 27.37
CA GLN A 211 -37.47 4.44 27.83
C GLN A 211 -38.87 4.14 27.31
N PRO A 212 -39.92 4.33 28.11
CA PRO A 212 -41.29 4.15 27.65
C PRO A 212 -41.54 5.16 26.53
N ALA A 213 -41.87 4.64 25.34
CA ALA A 213 -42.28 5.45 24.21
C ALA A 213 -43.54 6.25 24.60
N VAL A 214 -43.45 7.58 24.46
CA VAL A 214 -44.58 8.51 24.61
C VAL A 214 -45.47 8.44 23.38
#